data_AF-A0A968WBU4-F1
#
_entry.id   AF-A0A968WBU4-F1
#
_cell.length_a   1.000
_cell.length_b   1.000
_cell.length_c   1.000
_cell.angle_alpha   90.00
_cell.angle_beta   90.00
_cell.angle_gamma   90.00
#
_symmetry.space_group_name_H-M   'P 1'
#
loop_
_entity.id
_entity.type
_entity.pdbx_description
1 polymer ?
#
loop_
_entity_poly.entity_id
_entity_poly.type
_entity_poly.pdbx_seq_one_letter_code
_entity_poly.pdbx_strand_id
1 'polypeptide(L)'
;MVRIIRMLIEQEDICDANGQTPSFTGKITRHSRLQEVRSQYGLEAAQLYADHQKSYTTVQHYAPPTKEQIAKVDLPFQELLMNTDNKFLPWQSLPESLLKNPKAHELDLEIAPRIVVYGHCALDPKIPCPVNLFPKCYGCSSFRPSTSKLPLYERQYQGEKQRLAEAEKIGAELALEESNATIEAMDKWLPELKRLADE
;
A
#
# COMPACT_ATOMS: atom_id res chain seq x y z
N MET A 1 -2.73 21.66 32.70
CA MET A 1 -2.85 21.30 31.27
C MET A 1 -3.51 19.93 31.06
N VAL A 2 -2.92 18.81 31.53
CA VAL A 2 -3.48 17.45 31.33
C VAL A 2 -4.93 17.30 31.79
N ARG A 3 -5.27 17.84 32.96
CA ARG A 3 -6.63 17.80 33.52
C ARG A 3 -7.64 18.59 32.68
N ILE A 4 -7.22 19.73 32.11
CA ILE A 4 -8.06 20.58 31.25
C ILE A 4 -8.34 19.87 29.93
N ILE A 5 -7.32 19.27 29.31
CA ILE A 5 -7.48 18.53 28.05
C ILE A 5 -8.37 17.30 28.23
N ARG A 6 -8.24 16.58 29.36
CA ARG A 6 -9.15 15.48 29.70
C ARG A 6 -10.60 15.94 29.85
N MET A 7 -10.82 17.05 30.56
CA MET A 7 -12.15 17.64 30.69
C MET A 7 -12.73 18.06 29.33
N LEU A 8 -11.92 18.60 28.42
CA LEU A 8 -12.35 18.94 27.07
C LEU A 8 -12.71 17.70 26.24
N ILE A 9 -11.91 16.63 26.33
CA ILE A 9 -12.20 15.34 25.67
C ILE A 9 -13.56 14.79 26.13
N GLU A 10 -13.84 14.86 27.43
CA GLU A 10 -15.10 14.40 28.02
C GLU A 10 -16.29 15.31 27.66
N GLN A 11 -16.11 16.63 27.67
CA GLN A 11 -17.19 17.59 27.36
C GLN A 11 -17.58 17.61 25.88
N GLU A 12 -16.61 17.44 24.99
CA GLU A 12 -16.80 17.48 23.54
C GLU A 12 -17.00 16.07 22.93
N ASP A 13 -17.16 15.04 23.76
CA ASP A 13 -17.35 13.63 23.36
C ASP A 13 -16.33 13.14 22.31
N ILE A 14 -15.06 13.53 22.47
CA ILE A 14 -14.01 13.21 21.51
C ILE A 14 -13.66 11.73 21.62
N CYS A 15 -13.79 10.99 20.52
CA CYS A 15 -13.42 9.59 20.42
C CYS A 15 -12.16 9.37 19.56
N ASP A 16 -11.42 8.30 19.82
CA ASP A 16 -10.35 7.84 18.96
C ASP A 16 -10.88 7.10 17.72
N ALA A 17 -9.97 6.62 16.86
CA ALA A 17 -10.32 5.91 15.62
C ALA A 17 -11.13 4.60 15.85
N ASN A 18 -11.19 4.09 17.08
CA ASN A 18 -11.94 2.90 17.46
C ASN A 18 -13.24 3.24 18.21
N GLY A 19 -13.61 4.52 18.31
CA GLY A 19 -14.79 4.97 19.05
C GLY A 19 -14.61 4.94 20.57
N GLN A 20 -13.38 4.90 21.09
CA GLN A 20 -13.10 4.89 22.52
C GLN A 20 -12.64 6.26 23.01
N THR A 21 -12.92 6.60 24.27
CA THR A 21 -12.43 7.84 24.88
C THR A 21 -10.89 7.82 24.95
N PRO A 22 -10.19 8.77 24.32
CA PRO A 22 -8.74 8.75 24.23
C PRO A 22 -8.09 9.01 25.60
N SER A 23 -7.16 8.13 25.98
CA SER A 23 -6.39 8.27 27.23
C SER A 23 -5.29 9.32 27.08
N PHE A 24 -5.60 10.59 27.39
CA PHE A 24 -4.62 11.66 27.35
C PHE A 24 -3.68 11.59 28.56
N THR A 25 -2.39 11.32 28.31
CA THR A 25 -1.33 11.54 29.29
C THR A 25 -0.49 12.73 28.85
N GLY A 26 -0.03 13.58 29.77
CA GLY A 26 0.84 14.71 29.40
C GLY A 26 2.15 14.31 28.70
N LYS A 27 2.48 13.02 28.72
CA LYS A 27 3.61 12.42 28.00
C LYS A 27 3.32 12.20 26.51
N ILE A 28 2.05 12.18 26.08
CA ILE A 28 1.69 11.88 24.69
C ILE A 28 2.20 12.95 23.73
N THR A 29 2.21 14.22 24.14
CA THR A 29 2.73 15.34 23.34
C THR A 29 4.24 15.43 23.35
N ARG A 30 4.91 14.78 24.32
CA ARG A 30 6.37 14.81 24.47
C ARG A 30 7.07 14.25 23.24
N HIS A 31 6.60 13.12 22.71
CA HIS A 31 7.20 12.51 21.52
C HIS A 31 7.05 13.40 20.29
N SER A 32 5.86 13.94 20.03
CA SER A 32 5.62 14.84 18.90
C SER A 32 6.47 16.11 18.98
N ARG A 33 6.57 16.72 20.17
CA ARG A 33 7.40 17.91 20.37
C ARG A 33 8.89 17.61 20.20
N LEU A 34 9.36 16.46 20.69
CA LEU A 34 10.75 16.05 20.49
C LEU A 34 11.07 15.77 19.03
N GLN A 35 10.13 15.20 18.26
CA GLN A 35 10.28 15.01 16.82
C GLN A 35 10.37 16.34 16.07
N GLU A 36 9.55 17.33 16.45
CA GLU A 36 9.59 18.68 15.90
C GLU A 36 10.93 19.37 16.18
N VAL A 37 11.36 19.39 17.45
CA VAL A 37 12.65 19.95 17.88
C VAL A 37 13.80 19.26 17.14
N ARG A 38 13.77 17.93 17.04
CA ARG A 38 14.76 17.15 16.28
C ARG A 38 14.82 17.58 14.82
N SER A 39 13.66 17.79 14.19
CA SER A 39 13.58 18.13 12.76
C SER A 39 14.07 19.54 12.47
N GLN A 40 13.87 20.49 13.39
CA GLN A 40 14.29 21.88 13.22
C GLN A 40 15.72 22.14 13.69
N TYR A 41 16.16 21.47 14.76
CA TYR A 41 17.37 21.84 15.50
C TYR A 41 18.36 20.69 15.72
N GLY A 42 18.05 19.48 15.25
CA GLY A 42 18.93 18.32 15.36
C GLY A 42 18.71 17.48 16.62
N LEU A 43 19.41 16.35 16.68
CA LEU A 43 19.19 15.30 17.68
C LEU A 43 19.70 15.71 19.07
N GLU A 44 20.77 16.49 19.13
CA GLU A 44 21.37 17.04 20.34
C GLU A 44 20.42 18.03 21.02
N ALA A 45 19.76 18.88 20.23
CA ALA A 45 18.74 19.81 20.74
C ALA A 45 17.53 19.06 21.31
N ALA A 46 17.10 17.97 20.66
CA ALA A 46 16.05 17.12 21.18
C ALA A 46 16.48 16.40 22.47
N GLN A 47 17.74 15.93 22.56
CA GLN A 47 18.27 15.32 23.78
C GLN A 47 18.25 16.30 24.95
N LEU A 48 18.74 17.53 24.72
CA LEU A 48 18.77 18.58 25.73
C LEU A 48 17.35 18.99 26.15
N TYR A 49 16.44 19.17 25.19
CA TYR A 49 15.04 19.50 25.46
C TYR A 49 14.32 18.42 26.26
N ALA A 50 14.67 17.14 26.02
CA ALA A 50 14.11 16.00 26.74
C ALA A 50 14.73 15.77 28.12
N ASP A 51 15.84 16.46 28.44
CA ASP A 51 16.70 16.20 29.60
C ASP A 51 17.15 14.73 29.68
N HIS A 52 17.52 14.15 28.53
CA HIS A 52 18.00 12.78 28.47
C HIS A 52 19.49 12.72 28.86
N GLN A 53 19.77 12.12 30.02
CA GLN A 53 21.15 11.94 30.52
C GLN A 53 22.03 11.08 29.60
N LYS A 54 21.43 10.13 28.87
CA LYS A 54 22.13 9.26 27.92
C LYS A 54 21.62 9.54 26.51
N SER A 55 22.53 9.80 25.59
CA SER A 55 22.21 10.03 24.17
C SER A 55 21.50 8.83 23.54
N TYR A 56 21.82 7.61 24.00
CA TYR A 56 21.19 6.37 23.53
C TYR A 56 19.66 6.43 23.51
N THR A 57 19.03 6.98 24.56
CA THR A 57 17.56 7.09 24.64
C THR A 57 17.01 8.01 23.54
N THR A 58 17.69 9.12 23.26
CA THR A 58 17.28 10.02 22.18
C THR A 58 17.51 9.40 20.80
N VAL A 59 18.67 8.78 20.60
CA VAL A 59 19.03 8.12 19.34
C VAL A 59 18.06 7.00 19.01
N GLN A 60 17.74 6.14 19.99
CA GLN A 60 16.83 5.01 19.79
C GLN A 60 15.44 5.43 19.30
N HIS A 61 14.94 6.59 19.73
CA HIS A 61 13.58 7.02 19.43
C HIS A 61 13.46 8.09 18.34
N TYR A 62 14.53 8.85 18.08
CA TYR A 62 14.47 10.05 17.24
C TYR A 62 15.58 10.12 16.20
N ALA A 63 16.52 9.16 16.14
CA ALA A 63 17.48 9.14 15.05
C ALA A 63 16.76 9.05 13.70
N PRO A 64 17.17 9.84 12.69
CA PRO A 64 16.62 9.68 11.35
C PRO A 64 16.86 8.25 10.88
N PRO A 65 15.90 7.63 10.18
CA PRO A 65 16.10 6.32 9.60
C PRO A 65 17.25 6.38 8.59
N THR A 66 18.05 5.33 8.54
CA THR A 66 19.11 5.14 7.54
C THR A 66 18.51 5.00 6.14
N LYS A 67 19.31 5.24 5.10
CA LYS A 67 18.85 5.07 3.71
C LYS A 67 18.37 3.63 3.46
N GLU A 68 19.01 2.65 4.08
CA GLU A 68 18.67 1.24 3.98
C GLU A 68 17.35 0.91 4.71
N GLN A 69 17.10 1.55 5.86
CA GLN A 69 15.82 1.44 6.56
C GLN A 69 14.68 2.13 5.80
N ILE A 70 14.95 3.29 5.19
CA ILE A 70 14.00 3.98 4.30
C ILE A 70 13.71 3.07 3.11
N ALA A 71 14.72 2.62 2.38
CA ALA A 71 14.56 1.75 1.20
C ALA A 71 13.81 0.45 1.51
N LYS A 72 14.05 -0.18 2.67
CA LYS A 72 13.35 -1.41 3.08
C LYS A 72 11.86 -1.19 3.35
N VAL A 73 11.48 0.00 3.78
CA VAL A 73 10.09 0.38 4.04
C VAL A 73 9.45 0.95 2.77
N ASP A 74 10.18 1.77 2.01
CA ASP A 74 9.73 2.56 0.86
C ASP A 74 9.66 1.76 -0.46
N LEU A 75 10.59 0.84 -0.75
CA LEU A 75 10.55 0.07 -2.01
C LEU A 75 9.29 -0.81 -2.11
N PRO A 76 8.95 -1.65 -1.09
CA PRO A 76 7.69 -2.38 -1.08
C PRO A 76 6.46 -1.45 -1.03
N PHE A 77 6.63 -0.23 -0.53
CA PHE A 77 5.58 0.79 -0.47
C PHE A 77 5.31 1.36 -1.86
N GLN A 78 6.33 1.82 -2.58
CA GLN A 78 6.25 2.41 -3.91
C GLN A 78 5.66 1.42 -4.91
N GLU A 79 6.01 0.14 -4.79
CA GLU A 79 5.42 -0.96 -5.56
C GLU A 79 3.90 -1.13 -5.37
N LEU A 80 3.30 -0.59 -4.30
CA LEU A 80 1.88 -0.76 -3.95
C LEU A 80 1.05 0.52 -4.14
N LEU A 81 1.66 1.65 -4.48
CA LEU A 81 0.96 2.94 -4.53
C LEU A 81 0.31 3.21 -5.88
N MET A 82 0.71 2.52 -6.95
CA MET A 82 0.07 2.67 -8.26
C MET A 82 -1.19 1.82 -8.33
N ASN A 83 -2.31 2.42 -8.73
CA ASN A 83 -3.53 1.69 -9.07
C ASN A 83 -3.64 1.42 -10.58
N THR A 84 -4.68 0.72 -11.01
CA THR A 84 -4.97 0.44 -12.43
C THR A 84 -5.26 1.68 -13.28
N ASP A 85 -5.43 2.85 -12.66
CA ASP A 85 -5.64 4.14 -13.33
C ASP A 85 -4.35 4.98 -13.40
N ASN A 86 -3.19 4.39 -13.10
CA ASN A 86 -1.88 5.05 -13.02
C ASN A 86 -1.82 6.21 -12.04
N LYS A 87 -2.65 6.18 -11.00
CA LYS A 87 -2.60 7.17 -9.93
C LYS A 87 -1.79 6.62 -8.78
N PHE A 88 -0.76 7.37 -8.39
CA PHE A 88 -0.13 7.19 -7.09
C PHE A 88 -1.11 7.60 -6.00
N LEU A 89 -1.50 6.64 -5.19
CA LEU A 89 -2.36 6.88 -4.05
C LEU A 89 -1.53 7.33 -2.84
N PRO A 90 -2.04 8.21 -1.98
CA PRO A 90 -1.41 8.48 -0.69
C PRO A 90 -1.34 7.18 0.10
N TRP A 91 -0.22 6.92 0.78
CA TRP A 91 -0.04 5.67 1.50
C TRP A 91 -1.07 5.43 2.61
N GLN A 92 -1.60 6.52 3.19
CA GLN A 92 -2.66 6.48 4.19
C GLN A 92 -3.98 5.89 3.65
N SER A 93 -4.12 5.78 2.32
CA SER A 93 -5.30 5.18 1.68
C SER A 93 -5.20 3.65 1.54
N LEU A 94 -4.03 3.06 1.81
CA LEU A 94 -3.86 1.61 1.80
C LEU A 94 -4.24 1.03 3.17
N PRO A 95 -4.89 -0.15 3.23
CA PRO A 95 -5.21 -0.76 4.51
C PRO A 95 -3.96 -1.12 5.29
N GLU A 96 -4.01 -0.94 6.61
CA GLU A 96 -2.88 -1.25 7.50
C GLU A 96 -2.44 -2.72 7.40
N SER A 97 -3.38 -3.65 7.11
CA SER A 97 -3.07 -5.07 6.91
C SER A 97 -2.18 -5.31 5.69
N LEU A 98 -2.41 -4.60 4.58
CA LEU A 98 -1.58 -4.64 3.37
C LEU A 98 -0.21 -4.06 3.66
N LEU A 99 -0.15 -2.95 4.39
CA LEU A 99 1.12 -2.31 4.76
C LEU A 99 1.97 -3.18 5.70
N LYS A 100 1.34 -3.86 6.67
CA LYS A 100 2.03 -4.74 7.62
C LYS A 100 2.45 -6.07 7.01
N ASN A 101 1.67 -6.60 6.07
CA ASN A 101 1.94 -7.90 5.45
C ASN A 101 1.47 -7.95 3.99
N PRO A 102 2.26 -7.40 3.04
CA PRO A 102 1.92 -7.44 1.62
C PRO A 102 1.67 -8.85 1.09
N LYS A 103 2.42 -9.85 1.59
CA LYS A 103 2.24 -11.26 1.19
C LYS A 103 0.86 -11.82 1.52
N ALA A 104 0.21 -11.35 2.57
CA ALA A 104 -1.16 -11.78 2.88
C ALA A 104 -2.19 -11.24 1.87
N HIS A 105 -1.80 -10.22 1.09
CA HIS A 105 -2.60 -9.56 0.07
C HIS A 105 -2.23 -9.95 -1.35
N GLU A 106 -1.29 -10.88 -1.50
CA GLU A 106 -0.77 -11.34 -2.78
C GLU A 106 -1.81 -12.21 -3.52
N LEU A 107 -1.96 -11.96 -4.82
CA LEU A 107 -2.93 -12.65 -5.68
C LEU A 107 -2.35 -13.84 -6.45
N ASP A 108 -1.05 -14.12 -6.29
CA ASP A 108 -0.24 -15.10 -7.03
C ASP A 108 -0.59 -16.57 -6.71
N LEU A 109 -1.86 -16.86 -6.50
CA LEU A 109 -2.41 -18.18 -6.27
C LEU A 109 -2.99 -18.69 -7.58
N GLU A 110 -2.59 -19.90 -7.96
CA GLU A 110 -3.15 -20.61 -9.11
C GLU A 110 -4.57 -21.10 -8.76
N ILE A 111 -5.58 -20.48 -9.36
CA ILE A 111 -6.98 -20.87 -9.17
C ILE A 111 -7.42 -21.60 -10.43
N ALA A 112 -7.19 -22.91 -10.52
CA ALA A 112 -7.69 -23.70 -11.65
C ALA A 112 -9.23 -23.61 -11.73
N PRO A 113 -9.84 -23.41 -12.92
CA PRO A 113 -9.28 -23.41 -14.28
C PRO A 113 -8.92 -22.00 -14.82
N ARG A 114 -8.66 -21.03 -13.95
CA ARG A 114 -8.51 -19.61 -14.27
C ARG A 114 -7.03 -19.20 -14.33
N ILE A 115 -6.78 -18.15 -15.10
CA ILE A 115 -5.50 -17.45 -15.21
C ILE A 115 -4.98 -17.05 -13.84
N VAL A 116 -3.68 -17.23 -13.62
CA VAL A 116 -2.97 -16.70 -12.43
C VAL A 116 -2.95 -15.18 -12.51
N VAL A 117 -3.48 -14.51 -11.48
CA VAL A 117 -3.42 -13.06 -11.36
C VAL A 117 -2.19 -12.70 -10.53
N TYR A 118 -1.26 -11.95 -11.11
CA TYR A 118 -0.06 -11.54 -10.38
C TYR A 118 -0.24 -10.17 -9.73
N GLY A 119 0.21 -9.97 -8.50
CA GLY A 119 0.17 -8.65 -7.85
C GLY A 119 -0.46 -8.68 -6.47
N HIS A 120 -1.03 -7.55 -6.06
CA HIS A 120 -1.64 -7.40 -4.74
C HIS A 120 -3.05 -6.85 -4.82
N CYS A 121 -3.86 -7.19 -3.83
CA CYS A 121 -5.18 -6.61 -3.62
C CYS A 121 -5.17 -5.68 -2.41
N ALA A 122 -5.70 -4.47 -2.58
CA ALA A 122 -5.99 -3.55 -1.49
C ALA A 122 -7.19 -3.99 -0.62
N LEU A 123 -7.85 -5.09 -0.95
CA LEU A 123 -8.78 -5.77 -0.05
C LEU A 123 -8.08 -7.00 0.55
N ASP A 124 -8.49 -7.43 1.74
CA ASP A 124 -8.01 -8.69 2.33
C ASP A 124 -8.48 -9.87 1.44
N PRO A 125 -7.57 -10.65 0.81
CA PRO A 125 -7.95 -11.77 -0.05
C PRO A 125 -8.70 -12.88 0.68
N LYS A 126 -8.63 -12.93 2.02
CA LYS A 126 -9.41 -13.87 2.83
C LYS A 126 -10.90 -13.53 2.86
N ILE A 127 -11.25 -12.30 2.51
CA ILE A 127 -12.64 -11.86 2.36
C ILE A 127 -13.08 -12.22 0.93
N PRO A 128 -14.20 -12.93 0.75
CA PRO A 128 -14.76 -13.20 -0.57
C PRO A 128 -14.88 -11.89 -1.37
N CYS A 129 -14.25 -11.85 -2.54
CA CYS A 129 -14.27 -10.65 -3.37
C CYS A 129 -15.72 -10.32 -3.78
N PRO A 130 -16.24 -9.13 -3.46
CA PRO A 130 -17.63 -8.77 -3.79
C PRO A 130 -17.87 -8.69 -5.30
N VAL A 131 -16.79 -8.53 -6.09
CA VAL A 131 -16.85 -8.47 -7.56
C VAL A 131 -16.76 -9.87 -8.20
N ASN A 132 -16.26 -10.87 -7.48
CA ASN A 132 -16.21 -12.31 -7.81
C ASN A 132 -15.93 -12.68 -9.29
N LEU A 133 -15.08 -11.92 -9.99
CA LEU A 133 -14.81 -12.06 -11.43
C LEU A 133 -13.30 -11.91 -11.68
N PHE A 134 -12.57 -13.03 -11.60
CA PHE A 134 -11.11 -13.05 -11.58
C PHE A 134 -10.35 -12.83 -12.91
N PRO A 135 -10.96 -12.57 -14.08
CA PRO A 135 -10.25 -11.86 -15.16
C PRO A 135 -10.25 -10.34 -14.94
N LYS A 136 -11.20 -9.80 -14.17
CA LYS A 136 -11.39 -8.35 -14.00
C LYS A 136 -10.43 -7.72 -13.00
N CYS A 137 -9.59 -8.51 -12.32
CA CYS A 137 -8.65 -8.00 -11.33
C CYS A 137 -7.70 -6.95 -11.94
N TYR A 138 -7.18 -7.16 -13.14
CA TYR A 138 -6.30 -6.19 -13.81
C TYR A 138 -6.98 -4.86 -14.15
N GLY A 139 -8.32 -4.81 -14.13
CA GLY A 139 -9.11 -3.57 -14.28
C GLY A 139 -9.79 -3.12 -12.99
N CYS A 140 -9.49 -3.75 -11.85
CA CYS A 140 -10.12 -3.47 -10.57
C CYS A 140 -9.41 -2.32 -9.85
N SER A 141 -10.18 -1.37 -9.32
CA SER A 141 -9.63 -0.24 -8.54
C SER A 141 -8.93 -0.66 -7.25
N SER A 142 -9.13 -1.88 -6.77
CA SER A 142 -8.42 -2.46 -5.62
C SER A 142 -7.13 -3.18 -6.00
N PHE A 143 -6.89 -3.45 -7.28
CA PHE A 143 -5.68 -4.13 -7.73
C PHE A 143 -4.47 -3.19 -7.71
N ARG A 144 -3.33 -3.71 -7.28
CA ARG A 144 -2.04 -3.00 -7.21
C ARG A 144 -0.97 -3.77 -7.98
N PRO A 145 -0.63 -3.32 -9.20
CA PRO A 145 0.51 -3.88 -9.94
C PRO A 145 1.84 -3.50 -9.26
N SER A 146 2.80 -4.42 -9.26
CA SER A 146 4.16 -4.17 -8.74
C SER A 146 5.20 -4.31 -9.86
N THR A 147 6.19 -3.42 -9.89
CA THR A 147 7.30 -3.45 -10.86
C THR A 147 8.11 -4.75 -10.76
N SER A 148 8.17 -5.36 -9.57
CA SER A 148 8.85 -6.66 -9.37
C SER A 148 8.25 -7.81 -10.19
N LYS A 149 6.97 -7.69 -10.59
CA LYS A 149 6.22 -8.71 -11.34
C LYS A 149 6.09 -8.39 -12.83
N LEU A 150 6.79 -7.35 -13.32
CA LEU A 150 6.73 -6.91 -14.71
C LEU A 150 6.95 -8.03 -15.75
N PRO A 151 7.92 -8.97 -15.59
CA PRO A 151 8.09 -10.07 -16.53
C PRO A 151 6.88 -11.02 -16.60
N LEU A 152 6.17 -11.18 -15.48
CA LEU A 152 4.97 -12.02 -15.40
C LEU A 152 3.78 -11.35 -16.08
N TYR A 153 3.63 -10.03 -15.89
CA TYR A 153 2.63 -9.24 -16.61
C TYR A 153 2.83 -9.27 -18.11
N GLU A 154 4.07 -9.10 -18.58
CA GLU A 154 4.34 -9.15 -20.03
C GLU A 154 4.01 -10.53 -20.60
N ARG A 155 4.40 -11.60 -19.91
CA ARG A 155 4.04 -12.96 -20.32
C ARG A 155 2.53 -13.16 -20.38
N GLN A 156 1.80 -12.70 -19.36
CA GLN A 156 0.35 -12.81 -19.31
C GLN A 156 -0.30 -12.04 -20.46
N TYR A 157 0.13 -10.80 -20.68
CA TYR A 157 -0.39 -9.94 -21.74
C TYR A 157 -0.18 -10.54 -23.14
N GLN A 158 1.00 -11.10 -23.40
CA GLN A 158 1.24 -11.83 -24.66
C GLN A 158 0.40 -13.10 -24.77
N GLY A 159 0.20 -13.82 -23.66
CA GLY A 159 -0.68 -14.99 -23.59
C GLY A 159 -2.14 -14.65 -23.93
N GLU A 160 -2.68 -13.55 -23.38
CA GLU A 160 -4.04 -13.09 -23.71
C GLU A 160 -4.16 -12.67 -25.18
N LYS A 161 -3.15 -12.03 -25.76
CA LYS A 161 -3.16 -11.71 -27.20
C LYS A 161 -3.21 -12.94 -28.08
N GLN A 162 -2.49 -13.99 -27.70
CA GLN A 162 -2.54 -15.27 -28.42
C GLN A 162 -3.90 -15.95 -28.25
N ARG A 163 -4.43 -15.97 -27.01
CA ARG A 163 -5.76 -16.52 -26.71
C ARG A 163 -6.86 -15.78 -27.47
N LEU A 164 -6.79 -14.47 -27.57
CA LEU A 164 -7.71 -13.64 -28.34
C LEU A 164 -7.69 -14.05 -29.83
N ALA A 165 -6.50 -14.11 -30.44
CA ALA A 165 -6.34 -14.48 -31.85
C ALA A 165 -6.79 -15.92 -32.15
N GLU A 166 -6.68 -16.83 -31.18
CA GLU A 166 -7.19 -18.20 -31.29
C GLU A 166 -8.71 -18.24 -31.14
N ALA A 167 -9.27 -17.52 -30.17
CA ALA A 167 -10.71 -17.40 -29.94
C ALA A 167 -11.44 -16.80 -31.16
N GLU A 168 -10.85 -15.81 -31.82
CA GLU A 168 -11.36 -15.23 -33.09
C GLU A 168 -11.45 -16.28 -34.20
N LYS A 169 -10.46 -17.16 -34.31
CA LYS A 169 -10.43 -18.21 -35.36
C LYS A 169 -11.46 -19.29 -35.16
N ILE A 170 -11.72 -19.68 -33.90
CA ILE A 170 -12.64 -20.76 -33.55
C ILE A 170 -14.06 -20.27 -33.23
N GLY A 171 -14.29 -18.94 -33.23
CA GLY A 171 -15.60 -18.35 -32.91
C GLY A 171 -16.00 -18.46 -31.44
N ALA A 172 -15.03 -18.51 -30.52
CA ALA A 172 -15.29 -18.64 -29.08
C ALA A 172 -15.55 -17.26 -28.45
N GLU A 173 -16.78 -16.74 -28.60
CA GLU A 173 -17.19 -15.39 -28.18
C GLU A 173 -16.83 -15.06 -26.72
N LEU A 174 -17.09 -15.97 -25.78
CA LEU A 174 -16.79 -15.73 -24.36
C LEU A 174 -15.29 -15.55 -24.10
N ALA A 175 -14.45 -16.40 -24.72
CA ALA A 175 -13.00 -16.31 -24.56
C ALA A 175 -12.44 -15.02 -25.20
N LEU A 176 -13.08 -14.57 -26.29
CA LEU A 176 -12.75 -13.33 -26.97
C LEU A 176 -13.06 -12.11 -26.08
N GLU A 177 -14.24 -12.06 -25.48
CA GLU A 177 -14.63 -11.01 -24.53
C GLU A 177 -13.71 -10.96 -23.30
N GLU A 178 -13.42 -12.12 -22.70
CA GLU A 178 -12.53 -12.20 -21.52
C GLU A 178 -11.11 -11.72 -21.82
N SER A 179 -10.55 -12.15 -22.97
CA SER A 179 -9.20 -11.80 -23.37
C SER A 179 -9.12 -10.31 -23.72
N ASN A 180 -10.10 -9.78 -24.47
CA ASN A 180 -10.18 -8.35 -24.78
C ASN A 180 -10.26 -7.49 -23.52
N ALA A 181 -11.17 -7.81 -22.59
CA ALA A 181 -11.32 -7.04 -21.36
C ALA A 181 -10.03 -7.02 -20.52
N THR A 182 -9.29 -8.13 -20.52
CA THR A 182 -8.01 -8.24 -19.81
C THR A 182 -6.93 -7.39 -20.48
N ILE A 183 -6.80 -7.48 -21.81
CA ILE A 183 -5.85 -6.69 -22.60
C ILE A 183 -6.13 -5.20 -22.42
N GLU A 184 -7.38 -4.76 -22.58
CA GLU A 184 -7.78 -3.36 -22.39
C GLU A 184 -7.47 -2.84 -20.99
N ALA A 185 -7.63 -3.68 -19.97
CA ALA A 185 -7.30 -3.31 -18.60
C ALA A 185 -5.79 -3.14 -18.43
N MET A 186 -4.98 -4.06 -18.96
CA MET A 186 -3.52 -4.02 -18.87
C MET A 186 -2.92 -2.88 -19.70
N ASP A 187 -3.50 -2.55 -20.86
CA ASP A 187 -3.08 -1.43 -21.72
C ASP A 187 -3.11 -0.08 -20.99
N LYS A 188 -3.98 0.07 -19.99
CA LYS A 188 -4.05 1.29 -19.18
C LYS A 188 -2.80 1.48 -18.34
N TRP A 189 -2.30 0.44 -17.67
CA TRP A 189 -1.28 0.61 -16.62
C TRP A 189 0.08 -0.05 -16.90
N LEU A 190 0.13 -1.06 -17.76
CA LEU A 190 1.37 -1.78 -18.05
C LEU A 190 2.47 -0.89 -18.67
N PRO A 191 2.18 0.03 -19.61
CA PRO A 191 3.19 0.95 -20.15
C PRO A 191 3.79 1.86 -19.07
N GLU A 192 2.97 2.33 -18.14
CA GLU A 192 3.41 3.17 -17.03
C GLU A 192 4.30 2.41 -16.07
N LEU A 193 3.89 1.20 -15.73
CA LEU A 193 4.67 0.33 -14.87
C LEU A 193 6.05 0.01 -15.46
N LYS A 194 6.16 -0.14 -16.78
CA LYS A 194 7.44 -0.32 -17.48
C LYS A 194 8.34 0.90 -17.29
N ARG A 195 7.81 2.10 -17.54
CA ARG A 195 8.54 3.35 -17.37
C ARG A 195 9.07 3.52 -15.94
N LEU A 196 8.24 3.22 -14.94
CA LEU A 196 8.63 3.29 -13.53
C LEU A 196 9.68 2.25 -13.12
N ALA A 197 9.79 1.13 -13.83
CA ALA A 197 10.80 0.12 -13.55
C ALA A 197 12.18 0.48 -14.14
N ASP A 198 12.22 1.39 -15.12
CA ASP A 198 13.43 1.85 -15.79
C ASP A 198 14.01 3.15 -15.18
N GLU A 199 13.29 3.80 -14.26
CA GLU A 199 13.71 5.00 -13.49
C GLU A 199 14.40 4.65 -12.16
#